data_AF-A0A946Y7D3-F1
#
_entry.id   AF-A0A946Y7D3-F1
#
_cell.length_a   1.000
_cell.length_b   1.000
_cell.length_c   1.000
_cell.angle_alpha   90.00
_cell.angle_beta   90.00
_cell.angle_gamma   90.00
#
_symmetry.space_group_name_H-M   'P 1'
#
loop_
_entity.id
_entity.type
_entity.pdbx_description
1 polymer ?
#
loop_
_entity_poly.entity_id
_entity_poly.type
_entity_poly.pdbx_seq_one_letter_code
_entity_poly.pdbx_strand_id
1 'polypeptide(L)'
;AYYQLPNGYHFSFDTGFVSQIVWRRYGQSALRVIRESPGAEFGHNLFYRRLGHITVLTIESDTADLDEAEFAERRRAAGAAFIEEGKALLDDGQNLIVCPEGQSQPVELSPARFHTGAFRLALAAGASIVPVALAGFHRRYKDGPLVAIIGEPIEVARRMGEAGFDTVREFADDLRERLALSVTAAQEMANDTAILSSPDD
;
A
#
# COMPACT_ATOMS: atom_id res chain seq x y z
N ALA A 1 8.83 -19.39 -0.37
CA ALA A 1 8.60 -18.46 0.76
C ALA A 1 7.47 -18.99 1.64
N TYR A 2 7.31 -18.48 2.86
CA TYR A 2 6.08 -18.75 3.62
C TYR A 2 4.89 -18.09 2.89
N TYR A 3 3.71 -18.72 2.91
CA TYR A 3 2.47 -18.21 2.30
C TYR A 3 2.44 -18.14 0.75
N GLN A 4 3.25 -18.98 0.09
CA GLN A 4 3.21 -19.18 -1.35
C GLN A 4 2.36 -20.41 -1.70
N LEU A 5 1.40 -20.27 -2.61
CA LEU A 5 0.65 -21.38 -3.19
C LEU A 5 1.50 -22.16 -4.20
N PRO A 6 1.13 -23.43 -4.53
CA PRO A 6 1.86 -24.25 -5.50
C PRO A 6 2.00 -23.62 -6.89
N ASN A 7 1.10 -22.70 -7.24
CA ASN A 7 1.09 -21.98 -8.50
C ASN A 7 2.01 -20.72 -8.47
N GLY A 8 2.70 -20.48 -7.36
CA GLY A 8 3.65 -19.39 -7.21
C GLY A 8 3.04 -18.11 -6.62
N TYR A 9 1.72 -18.06 -6.44
CA TYR A 9 1.03 -16.93 -5.84
C TYR A 9 1.40 -16.74 -4.37
N HIS A 10 1.82 -15.53 -4.00
CA HIS A 10 2.08 -15.15 -2.62
C HIS A 10 0.92 -14.33 -2.06
N PHE A 11 0.36 -14.76 -0.94
CA PHE A 11 -0.63 -13.97 -0.23
C PHE A 11 0.02 -12.79 0.50
N SER A 12 -0.44 -11.58 0.22
CA SER A 12 -0.09 -10.36 0.96
C SER A 12 -0.79 -10.35 2.33
N PHE A 13 -0.20 -11.07 3.29
CA PHE A 13 -0.74 -11.22 4.64
C PHE A 13 -0.70 -9.91 5.45
N ASP A 14 0.27 -9.05 5.16
CA ASP A 14 0.43 -7.69 5.67
C ASP A 14 -0.80 -6.79 5.40
N THR A 15 -1.18 -6.64 4.13
CA THR A 15 -2.38 -5.88 3.74
C THR A 15 -3.67 -6.58 4.19
N GLY A 16 -3.64 -7.91 4.34
CA GLY A 16 -4.68 -8.70 5.03
C GLY A 16 -4.90 -8.29 6.48
N PHE A 17 -3.81 -8.15 7.22
CA PHE A 17 -3.83 -7.70 8.60
C PHE A 17 -4.41 -6.29 8.74
N VAL A 18 -4.00 -5.36 7.89
CA VAL A 18 -4.58 -4.00 7.85
C VAL A 18 -6.06 -4.03 7.48
N SER A 19 -6.46 -4.87 6.51
CA SER A 19 -7.88 -5.02 6.12
C SER A 19 -8.74 -5.46 7.31
N GLN A 20 -8.24 -6.34 8.17
CA GLN A 20 -8.92 -6.78 9.39
C GLN A 20 -9.09 -5.66 10.42
N ILE A 21 -8.08 -4.79 10.58
CA ILE A 21 -8.17 -3.61 11.46
C ILE A 21 -9.29 -2.68 10.98
N VAL A 22 -9.31 -2.36 9.68
CA VAL A 22 -10.35 -1.52 9.08
C VAL A 22 -11.72 -2.16 9.24
N TRP A 23 -11.86 -3.45 8.90
CA TRP A 23 -13.12 -4.17 9.01
C TRP A 23 -13.68 -4.18 10.44
N ARG A 24 -12.84 -4.43 11.46
CA ARG A 24 -13.28 -4.38 12.86
C ARG A 24 -13.80 -3.01 13.29
N ARG A 25 -13.25 -1.94 12.71
CA ARG A 25 -13.63 -0.56 13.06
C ARG A 25 -14.86 -0.06 12.31
N TYR A 26 -15.05 -0.48 11.06
CA TYR A 26 -16.04 0.09 10.14
C TYR A 26 -17.08 -0.92 9.62
N GLY A 27 -16.95 -2.21 9.91
CA GLY A 27 -17.83 -3.27 9.40
C GLY A 27 -17.64 -3.59 7.92
N GLN A 28 -16.75 -2.87 7.23
CA GLN A 28 -16.43 -3.04 5.81
C GLN A 28 -14.91 -3.17 5.66
N SER A 29 -14.47 -4.14 4.86
CA SER A 29 -13.05 -4.30 4.55
C SER A 29 -12.61 -3.18 3.61
N ALA A 30 -11.39 -2.71 3.76
CA ALA A 30 -10.79 -1.84 2.75
C ALA A 30 -10.58 -2.60 1.43
N LEU A 31 -10.79 -1.88 0.33
CA LEU A 31 -10.33 -2.26 -0.99
C LEU A 31 -8.83 -1.98 -1.08
N ARG A 32 -8.16 -2.60 -2.04
CA ARG A 32 -6.70 -2.58 -2.16
C ARG A 32 -6.36 -2.09 -3.54
N VAL A 33 -5.26 -1.36 -3.64
CA VAL A 33 -4.67 -0.95 -4.91
C VAL A 33 -3.56 -1.93 -5.24
N ILE A 34 -3.73 -2.68 -6.33
CA ILE A 34 -2.90 -3.83 -6.67
C ILE A 34 -2.33 -3.61 -8.06
N ARG A 35 -1.04 -3.93 -8.21
CA ARG A 35 -0.34 -3.89 -9.49
C ARG A 35 -0.76 -5.08 -10.36
N GLU A 36 -1.07 -4.83 -11.63
CA GLU A 36 -1.13 -5.88 -12.64
C GLU A 36 0.29 -6.21 -13.11
N SER A 37 0.72 -7.48 -12.96
CA SER A 37 2.01 -7.94 -13.47
C SER A 37 1.86 -8.60 -14.85
N PRO A 38 2.81 -8.42 -15.78
CA PRO A 38 2.85 -9.20 -17.02
C PRO A 38 2.96 -10.69 -16.70
N GLY A 39 2.10 -11.50 -17.31
CA GLY A 39 2.01 -12.93 -17.03
C GLY A 39 1.43 -13.27 -15.65
N ALA A 40 0.86 -12.28 -14.93
CA ALA A 40 0.07 -12.52 -13.73
C ALA A 40 -0.93 -13.62 -14.06
N GLU A 41 -0.82 -14.74 -13.33
CA GLU A 41 -1.72 -15.86 -13.45
C GLU A 41 -3.13 -15.31 -13.53
N PHE A 42 -3.88 -15.65 -14.58
CA PHE A 42 -5.25 -15.18 -14.79
C PHE A 42 -6.11 -15.21 -13.51
N GLY A 43 -5.84 -16.20 -12.63
CA GLY A 43 -6.45 -16.32 -11.30
C GLY A 43 -6.17 -15.16 -10.32
N HIS A 44 -4.98 -14.55 -10.31
CA HIS A 44 -4.63 -13.43 -9.44
C HIS A 44 -5.47 -12.19 -9.75
N ASN A 45 -5.48 -11.78 -11.02
CA ASN A 45 -6.25 -10.62 -11.46
C ASN A 45 -7.75 -10.89 -11.31
N LEU A 46 -8.22 -12.10 -11.62
CA LEU A 46 -9.62 -12.47 -11.46
C LEU A 46 -10.05 -12.46 -9.97
N PHE A 47 -9.20 -12.95 -9.07
CA PHE A 47 -9.48 -12.95 -7.63
C PHE A 47 -9.68 -11.53 -7.10
N TYR A 48 -8.75 -10.63 -7.39
CA TYR A 48 -8.80 -9.27 -6.87
C TYR A 48 -9.89 -8.41 -7.56
N ARG A 49 -10.10 -8.57 -8.87
CA ARG A 49 -11.20 -7.88 -9.56
C ARG A 49 -12.58 -8.33 -9.05
N ARG A 50 -12.77 -9.62 -8.76
CA ARG A 50 -14.05 -10.12 -8.24
C ARG A 50 -14.38 -9.58 -6.84
N LEU A 51 -13.36 -9.19 -6.08
CA LEU A 51 -13.50 -8.61 -4.75
C LEU A 51 -13.56 -7.06 -4.77
N GLY A 52 -13.56 -6.44 -5.96
CA GLY A 52 -13.69 -4.99 -6.13
C GLY A 52 -12.40 -4.20 -5.84
N HIS A 53 -11.24 -4.84 -5.80
CA HIS A 53 -9.96 -4.15 -5.64
C HIS A 53 -9.59 -3.39 -6.93
N ILE A 54 -8.86 -2.28 -6.77
CA ILE A 54 -8.41 -1.45 -7.90
C ILE A 54 -7.14 -2.08 -8.47
N THR A 55 -7.14 -2.35 -9.77
CA THR A 55 -5.96 -2.85 -10.47
C THR A 55 -5.30 -1.71 -11.24
N VAL A 56 -4.03 -1.44 -10.94
CA VAL A 56 -3.23 -0.44 -11.64
C VAL A 56 -2.28 -1.16 -12.59
N LEU A 57 -2.42 -0.86 -13.88
CA LEU A 57 -1.50 -1.31 -14.90
C LEU A 57 -0.11 -0.76 -14.60
N THR A 58 0.88 -1.65 -14.61
CA THR A 58 2.26 -1.23 -14.58
C THR A 58 2.86 -1.35 -15.93
N ILE A 59 3.50 -0.29 -16.37
CA ILE A 59 3.83 -0.10 -17.78
C ILE A 59 4.87 -1.14 -18.24
N GLU A 60 5.57 -1.81 -17.34
CA GLU A 60 6.40 -2.97 -17.67
C GLU A 60 5.60 -4.15 -18.25
N SER A 61 4.27 -4.12 -18.23
CA SER A 61 3.41 -5.24 -18.60
C SER A 61 3.24 -5.46 -20.11
N ASP A 62 3.58 -4.50 -20.97
CA ASP A 62 3.36 -4.63 -22.42
C ASP A 62 4.06 -3.55 -23.28
N THR A 63 5.26 -3.10 -22.88
CA THR A 63 5.90 -1.94 -23.53
C THR A 63 7.30 -2.15 -24.04
N ALA A 64 7.68 -3.39 -24.32
CA ALA A 64 8.96 -3.67 -24.99
C ALA A 64 9.05 -2.98 -26.38
N ASP A 65 7.90 -2.69 -27.01
CA ASP A 65 7.80 -2.15 -28.37
C ASP A 65 7.20 -0.73 -28.45
N LEU A 66 6.93 -0.04 -27.34
CA LEU A 66 6.35 1.32 -27.38
C LEU A 66 7.44 2.39 -27.45
N ASP A 67 7.17 3.46 -28.20
CA ASP A 67 7.97 4.67 -28.13
C ASP A 67 7.71 5.46 -26.83
N GLU A 68 8.60 6.41 -26.53
CA GLU A 68 8.56 7.19 -25.28
C GLU A 68 7.26 8.02 -25.14
N ALA A 69 6.72 8.50 -26.26
CA ALA A 69 5.51 9.33 -26.28
C ALA A 69 4.27 8.49 -25.96
N GLU A 70 4.12 7.33 -26.60
CA GLU A 70 3.02 6.40 -26.35
C GLU A 70 3.10 5.84 -24.92
N PHE A 71 4.30 5.53 -24.43
CA PHE A 71 4.51 5.13 -23.04
C PHE A 71 4.03 6.20 -22.06
N ALA A 72 4.39 7.47 -22.29
CA ALA A 72 3.99 8.59 -21.46
C ALA A 72 2.47 8.83 -21.50
N GLU A 73 1.84 8.66 -22.66
CA GLU A 73 0.39 8.76 -22.82
C GLU A 73 -0.33 7.66 -22.06
N ARG A 74 0.06 6.40 -22.23
CA ARG A 74 -0.53 5.26 -21.51
C ARG A 74 -0.36 5.41 -19.99
N ARG A 75 0.81 5.85 -19.53
CA ARG A 75 1.06 6.18 -18.11
C ARG A 75 0.09 7.22 -17.59
N ARG A 76 -0.13 8.29 -18.36
CA ARG A 76 -1.04 9.38 -18.00
C ARG A 76 -2.48 8.88 -17.95
N ALA A 77 -2.92 8.11 -18.94
CA ALA A 77 -4.25 7.52 -19.00
C ALA A 77 -4.51 6.57 -17.82
N ALA A 78 -3.58 5.64 -17.54
CA ALA A 78 -3.68 4.74 -16.39
C ALA A 78 -3.71 5.50 -15.05
N GLY A 79 -2.89 6.55 -14.93
CA GLY A 79 -2.92 7.43 -13.78
C GLY A 79 -4.26 8.16 -13.61
N ALA A 80 -4.84 8.67 -14.69
CA ALA A 80 -6.14 9.33 -14.65
C ALA A 80 -7.28 8.37 -14.27
N ALA A 81 -7.30 7.18 -14.87
CA ALA A 81 -8.28 6.14 -14.55
C ALA A 81 -8.20 5.71 -13.07
N PHE A 82 -6.97 5.54 -12.54
CA PHE A 82 -6.76 5.24 -11.12
C PHE A 82 -7.34 6.33 -10.20
N ILE A 83 -7.14 7.61 -10.55
CA ILE A 83 -7.68 8.73 -9.77
C ILE A 83 -9.20 8.75 -9.82
N GLU A 84 -9.79 8.56 -10.99
CA GLU A 84 -11.24 8.55 -11.19
C GLU A 84 -11.91 7.42 -10.41
N GLU A 85 -11.45 6.17 -10.61
CA GLU A 85 -11.98 4.99 -9.94
C GLU A 85 -11.78 5.07 -8.42
N GLY A 86 -10.57 5.44 -7.98
CA GLY A 86 -10.27 5.60 -6.56
C GLY A 86 -11.14 6.66 -5.90
N LYS A 87 -11.38 7.79 -6.58
CA LYS A 87 -12.24 8.86 -6.05
C LYS A 87 -13.69 8.37 -5.94
N ALA A 88 -14.22 7.68 -6.95
CA ALA A 88 -15.58 7.16 -6.92
C ALA A 88 -15.80 6.20 -5.73
N LEU A 89 -14.81 5.34 -5.44
CA LEU A 89 -14.87 4.43 -4.29
C LEU A 89 -14.80 5.17 -2.95
N LEU A 90 -13.93 6.18 -2.83
CA LEU A 90 -13.86 7.01 -1.63
C LEU A 90 -15.16 7.80 -1.41
N ASP A 91 -15.77 8.32 -2.47
CA ASP A 91 -17.06 9.02 -2.43
C ASP A 91 -18.21 8.10 -1.99
N ASP A 92 -18.14 6.79 -2.31
CA ASP A 92 -19.08 5.74 -1.84
C ASP A 92 -18.80 5.29 -0.39
N GLY A 93 -17.83 5.92 0.29
CA GLY A 93 -17.47 5.60 1.68
C GLY A 93 -16.56 4.38 1.82
N GLN A 94 -15.99 3.87 0.73
CA GLN A 94 -15.02 2.77 0.79
C GLN A 94 -13.67 3.27 1.31
N ASN A 95 -12.97 2.40 2.04
CA ASN A 95 -11.58 2.65 2.45
C ASN A 95 -10.61 1.99 1.46
N LEU A 96 -9.49 2.64 1.18
CA LEU A 96 -8.46 2.11 0.29
C LEU A 96 -7.16 1.84 1.05
N ILE A 97 -6.56 0.66 0.82
CA ILE A 97 -5.20 0.32 1.22
C ILE A 97 -4.30 0.45 -0.01
N VAL A 98 -3.26 1.28 0.12
CA VAL A 98 -2.27 1.50 -0.94
C VAL A 98 -0.88 1.26 -0.38
N CYS A 99 -0.11 0.39 -1.03
CA CYS A 99 1.33 0.27 -0.80
C CYS A 99 2.03 1.21 -1.80
N PRO A 100 2.44 2.41 -1.38
CA PRO A 100 2.92 3.44 -2.31
C PRO A 100 4.24 3.07 -3.01
N GLU A 101 4.96 2.05 -2.51
CA GLU A 101 6.18 1.48 -3.11
C GLU A 101 5.90 0.65 -4.36
N GLY A 102 4.68 0.14 -4.53
CA GLY A 102 4.25 -0.63 -5.71
C GLY A 102 4.88 -2.02 -5.84
N GLN A 103 5.82 -2.40 -4.96
CA GLN A 103 6.50 -3.69 -4.93
C GLN A 103 6.78 -4.09 -3.48
N SER A 104 6.73 -5.39 -3.20
CA SER A 104 7.22 -5.92 -1.93
C SER A 104 8.75 -5.94 -1.92
N GLN A 105 9.34 -5.46 -0.83
CA GLN A 105 10.79 -5.37 -0.65
C GLN A 105 11.21 -6.10 0.64
N PRO A 106 12.46 -6.57 0.74
CA PRO A 106 13.06 -6.95 2.02
C PRO A 106 12.95 -5.83 3.05
N VAL A 107 12.87 -6.20 4.32
CA VAL A 107 12.57 -5.27 5.41
C VAL A 107 13.67 -4.21 5.59
N GLU A 108 14.90 -4.53 5.22
CA GLU A 108 16.08 -3.66 5.27
C GLU A 108 16.05 -2.57 4.17
N LEU A 109 15.23 -2.78 3.13
CA LEU A 109 15.08 -1.86 1.99
C LEU A 109 13.75 -1.08 2.07
N SER A 110 12.98 -1.27 3.14
CA SER A 110 11.68 -0.65 3.36
C SER A 110 11.78 0.59 4.26
N PRO A 111 11.06 1.70 3.96
CA PRO A 111 10.25 1.91 2.77
C PRO A 111 11.09 2.35 1.56
N ALA A 112 10.87 1.68 0.43
CA ALA A 112 11.36 2.06 -0.88
C ALA A 112 10.71 3.36 -1.38
N ARG A 113 11.15 3.84 -2.55
CA ARG A 113 10.67 5.10 -3.12
C ARG A 113 9.16 5.04 -3.37
N PHE A 114 8.43 5.99 -2.81
CA PHE A 114 7.00 6.11 -3.05
C PHE A 114 6.69 6.62 -4.45
N HIS A 115 5.69 6.01 -5.08
CA HIS A 115 4.94 6.57 -6.20
C HIS A 115 3.99 7.67 -5.71
N THR A 116 3.73 8.66 -6.56
CA THR A 116 2.90 9.82 -6.20
C THR A 116 1.39 9.59 -6.37
N GLY A 117 0.97 8.44 -6.93
CA GLY A 117 -0.42 8.15 -7.26
C GLY A 117 -1.37 8.24 -6.08
N ALA A 118 -1.03 7.60 -4.96
CA ALA A 118 -1.84 7.61 -3.74
C ALA A 118 -2.08 9.02 -3.19
N PHE A 119 -1.04 9.86 -3.22
CA PHE A 119 -1.09 11.23 -2.72
C PHE A 119 -1.90 12.15 -3.65
N ARG A 120 -1.78 11.94 -4.96
CA ARG A 120 -2.63 12.62 -5.96
C ARG A 120 -4.09 12.23 -5.81
N LEU A 121 -4.37 10.96 -5.53
CA LEU A 121 -5.73 10.49 -5.25
C LEU A 121 -6.30 11.17 -4.02
N ALA A 122 -5.55 11.18 -2.92
CA ALA A 122 -5.96 11.84 -1.69
C ALA A 122 -6.27 13.33 -1.89
N LEU A 123 -5.44 14.05 -2.67
CA LEU A 123 -5.70 15.44 -3.05
C LEU A 123 -6.97 15.60 -3.88
N ALA A 124 -7.17 14.74 -4.89
CA ALA A 124 -8.32 14.81 -5.78
C ALA A 124 -9.65 14.46 -5.08
N ALA A 125 -9.61 13.54 -4.12
CA ALA A 125 -10.77 13.11 -3.35
C ALA A 125 -10.99 13.94 -2.07
N GLY A 126 -10.04 14.80 -1.68
CA GLY A 126 -10.08 15.47 -0.37
C GLY A 126 -10.00 14.48 0.80
N ALA A 127 -9.41 13.31 0.59
CA ALA A 127 -9.34 12.23 1.56
C ALA A 127 -8.08 12.31 2.41
N SER A 128 -8.20 11.92 3.68
CA SER A 128 -7.06 11.80 4.60
C SER A 128 -6.28 10.50 4.37
N ILE A 129 -4.96 10.59 4.45
CA ILE A 129 -4.07 9.42 4.43
C ILE A 129 -3.70 9.06 5.86
N VAL A 130 -3.86 7.79 6.22
CA VAL A 130 -3.37 7.25 7.50
C VAL A 130 -2.10 6.43 7.21
N PRO A 131 -0.91 6.88 7.63
CA PRO A 131 0.32 6.11 7.46
C PRO A 131 0.30 4.88 8.38
N VAL A 132 0.63 3.72 7.84
CA VAL A 132 0.73 2.46 8.60
C VAL A 132 2.09 1.82 8.35
N ALA A 133 2.90 1.70 9.40
CA ALA A 133 4.16 0.98 9.36
C ALA A 133 3.96 -0.46 9.86
N LEU A 134 4.50 -1.44 9.13
CA LEU A 134 4.29 -2.86 9.39
C LEU A 134 5.63 -3.58 9.59
N ALA A 135 5.68 -4.54 10.53
CA ALA A 135 6.84 -5.39 10.75
C ALA A 135 6.46 -6.81 11.22
N GLY A 136 7.35 -7.78 10.99
CA GLY A 136 7.16 -9.18 11.41
C GLY A 136 6.48 -10.10 10.39
N PHE A 137 6.08 -9.59 9.22
CA PHE A 137 5.32 -10.35 8.19
C PHE A 137 6.18 -11.26 7.29
N HIS A 138 7.51 -11.20 7.39
CA HIS A 138 8.44 -12.04 6.63
C HIS A 138 8.62 -13.45 7.24
N ARG A 139 8.17 -13.67 8.48
CA ARG A 139 8.22 -14.93 9.22
C ARG A 139 6.82 -15.49 9.44
N ARG A 140 6.71 -16.71 9.98
CA ARG A 140 5.40 -17.27 10.35
C ARG A 140 4.86 -16.51 11.56
N TYR A 141 3.54 -16.32 11.62
CA TYR A 141 2.89 -15.60 12.72
C TYR A 141 3.20 -16.17 14.13
N LYS A 142 3.55 -17.45 14.23
CA LYS A 142 3.92 -18.11 15.49
C LYS A 142 5.37 -17.85 15.93
N ASP A 143 6.22 -17.37 15.03
CA ASP A 143 7.65 -17.19 15.25
C ASP A 143 7.98 -15.77 15.77
N GLY A 144 6.97 -14.99 16.14
CA GLY A 144 7.12 -13.65 16.72
C GLY A 144 5.90 -12.76 16.46
N PRO A 145 5.79 -11.62 17.18
CA PRO A 145 4.65 -10.71 17.02
C PRO A 145 4.58 -10.10 15.61
N LEU A 146 3.36 -9.79 15.17
CA LEU A 146 3.08 -8.98 14.00
C LEU A 146 2.73 -7.58 14.47
N VAL A 147 3.47 -6.58 14.00
CA VAL A 147 3.36 -5.21 14.51
C VAL A 147 2.82 -4.30 13.42
N ALA A 148 1.86 -3.46 13.81
CA ALA A 148 1.40 -2.33 13.02
C ALA A 148 1.41 -1.07 13.88
N ILE A 149 2.15 -0.05 13.43
CA ILE A 149 2.10 1.30 14.01
C ILE A 149 1.23 2.15 13.08
N ILE A 150 0.09 2.59 13.61
CA ILE A 150 -0.87 3.43 12.90
C ILE A 150 -0.58 4.88 13.30
N GLY A 151 -0.20 5.71 12.34
CA GLY A 151 0.03 7.13 12.57
C GLY A 151 -1.23 7.96 12.48
N GLU A 152 -1.07 9.26 12.74
CA GLU A 152 -2.17 10.23 12.67
C GLU A 152 -2.68 10.44 11.23
N PRO A 153 -3.97 10.71 11.03
CA PRO A 153 -4.51 11.09 9.73
C PRO A 153 -3.85 12.36 9.17
N ILE A 154 -3.52 12.32 7.88
CA ILE A 154 -2.86 13.41 7.16
C ILE A 154 -3.77 13.89 6.04
N GLU A 155 -4.22 15.14 6.16
CA GLU A 155 -4.80 15.89 5.05
C GLU A 155 -3.66 16.42 4.17
N VAL A 156 -3.47 15.83 3.00
CA VAL A 156 -2.30 16.11 2.14
C VAL A 156 -2.20 17.59 1.78
N ALA A 157 -3.31 18.23 1.37
CA ALA A 157 -3.32 19.65 0.98
C ALA A 157 -2.92 20.56 2.15
N ARG A 158 -3.49 20.35 3.34
CA ARG A 158 -3.16 21.12 4.53
C ARG A 158 -1.70 20.94 4.92
N ARG A 159 -1.23 19.69 5.00
CA ARG A 159 0.14 19.39 5.43
C ARG A 159 1.18 19.91 4.43
N MET A 160 0.89 19.88 3.13
CA MET A 160 1.73 20.49 2.11
C MET A 160 1.85 22.00 2.30
N GLY A 161 0.74 22.70 2.53
CA GLY A 161 0.75 24.15 2.80
C GLY A 161 1.51 24.52 4.08
N GLU A 162 1.32 23.76 5.16
CA GLU A 162 2.02 24.00 6.44
C GLU A 162 3.53 23.72 6.37
N ALA A 163 3.92 22.71 5.60
CA ALA A 163 5.32 22.34 5.44
C ALA A 163 6.05 23.13 4.34
N GLY A 164 5.32 23.88 3.51
CA GLY A 164 5.88 24.61 2.37
C GLY A 164 6.32 23.70 1.22
N PHE A 165 5.62 22.58 0.98
CA PHE A 165 5.90 21.73 -0.18
C PHE A 165 5.22 22.25 -1.44
N ASP A 166 5.99 22.52 -2.49
CA ASP A 166 5.48 22.97 -3.79
C ASP A 166 5.00 21.81 -4.66
N THR A 167 5.51 20.60 -4.41
CA THR A 167 5.16 19.42 -5.19
C THR A 167 4.71 18.23 -4.32
N VAL A 168 3.81 17.42 -4.87
CA VAL A 168 3.41 16.13 -4.27
C VAL A 168 4.60 15.19 -4.10
N ARG A 169 5.63 15.33 -4.94
CA ARG A 169 6.82 14.49 -4.86
C ARG A 169 7.61 14.76 -3.58
N GLU A 170 7.90 16.02 -3.29
CA GLU A 170 8.61 16.43 -2.07
C GLU A 170 7.87 15.96 -0.82
N PHE A 171 6.56 16.20 -0.77
CA PHE A 171 5.72 15.70 0.32
C PHE A 171 5.82 14.18 0.50
N ALA A 172 5.75 13.43 -0.60
CA ALA A 172 5.82 11.97 -0.55
C ALA A 172 7.21 11.46 -0.15
N ASP A 173 8.30 12.17 -0.48
CA ASP A 173 9.65 11.81 -0.03
C ASP A 173 9.84 12.11 1.45
N ASP A 174 9.38 13.27 1.95
CA ASP A 174 9.37 13.60 3.38
C ASP A 174 8.52 12.60 4.20
N LEU A 175 7.31 12.26 3.71
CA LEU A 175 6.48 11.28 4.40
C LEU A 175 7.13 9.90 4.44
N ARG A 176 7.86 9.51 3.38
CA ARG A 176 8.62 8.25 3.35
C ARG A 176 9.69 8.22 4.44
N GLU A 177 10.43 9.32 4.61
CA GLU A 177 11.46 9.44 5.66
C GLU A 177 10.85 9.36 7.06
N ARG A 178 9.72 10.04 7.27
CA ARG A 178 8.98 9.94 8.55
C ARG A 178 8.43 8.53 8.79
N LEU A 179 7.89 7.87 7.77
CA LEU A 179 7.39 6.50 7.89
C LEU A 179 8.53 5.52 8.17
N ALA A 180 9.73 5.75 7.64
CA ALA A 180 10.89 4.90 7.90
C ALA A 180 11.21 4.80 9.39
N LEU A 181 11.08 5.90 10.14
CA LEU A 181 11.25 5.88 11.60
C LEU A 181 10.22 4.96 12.29
N SER A 182 8.96 5.01 11.85
CA SER A 182 7.92 4.13 12.35
C SER A 182 8.13 2.67 11.95
N VAL A 183 8.71 2.41 10.77
CA VAL A 183 9.08 1.05 10.34
C VAL A 183 10.19 0.51 11.23
N THR A 184 11.23 1.29 11.53
CA THR A 184 12.28 0.89 12.48
C THR A 184 11.71 0.59 13.86
N ALA A 185 10.86 1.46 14.40
CA ALA A 185 10.20 1.21 15.69
C ALA A 185 9.34 -0.08 15.66
N ALA A 186 8.60 -0.30 14.57
CA ALA A 186 7.82 -1.53 14.41
C ALA A 186 8.71 -2.77 14.34
N GLN A 187 9.89 -2.70 13.71
CA GLN A 187 10.88 -3.78 13.66
C GLN A 187 11.45 -4.09 15.04
N GLU A 188 11.80 -3.07 15.82
CA GLU A 188 12.28 -3.24 17.20
C GLU A 188 11.22 -3.96 18.06
N MET A 189 9.96 -3.51 18.00
CA MET A 189 8.85 -4.18 18.68
C MET A 189 8.63 -5.61 18.16
N ALA A 190 8.80 -5.84 16.85
CA ALA A 190 8.63 -7.17 16.29
C ALA A 190 9.75 -8.13 16.75
N ASN A 191 10.94 -7.64 17.00
CA ASN A 191 12.09 -8.45 17.43
C ASN A 191 12.14 -8.64 18.95
N ASP A 192 11.38 -7.85 19.71
CA ASP A 192 11.22 -8.02 21.14
C ASP A 192 10.35 -9.24 21.46
N THR A 193 11.00 -10.34 21.85
CA THR A 193 10.34 -11.60 22.23
C THR A 193 9.64 -11.52 23.59
N ALA A 194 9.83 -10.46 24.37
CA ALA A 194 9.12 -10.25 25.63
C ALA A 194 7.60 -10.09 25.42
N ILE A 195 7.17 -9.65 24.23
CA ILE A 195 5.75 -9.49 23.89
C ILE A 195 5.01 -10.85 23.83
N LEU A 196 5.71 -11.95 23.55
CA LEU A 196 5.13 -13.30 23.58
C LEU A 196 5.12 -13.93 24.99
N SER A 197 5.66 -13.24 25.99
CA SER A 197 5.79 -13.73 27.37
C SER A 197 4.72 -13.22 28.33
N SER A 198 3.58 -12.73 27.83
CA SER A 198 2.32 -12.72 28.60
C SER A 198 1.45 -13.94 28.22
N PRO A 199 1.69 -15.12 28.80
CA PRO A 199 0.66 -16.11 28.97
C PRO A 199 -0.13 -15.72 30.22
N ASP A 200 -1.11 -14.84 30.08
CA ASP A 200 -2.19 -14.82 31.08
C ASP A 200 -3.24 -15.85 30.62
N ASP A 201 -3.15 -17.02 31.26
CA ASP A 201 -4.21 -17.85 31.86
C ASP A 201 -5.55 -18.07 31.11
#